data_AF-A0A3R9MMV4-F1
#
_entry.id   AF-A0A3R9MMV4-F1
#
_cell.length_a   1.000
_cell.length_b   1.000
_cell.length_c   1.000
_cell.angle_alpha   90.00
_cell.angle_beta   90.00
_cell.angle_gamma   90.00
#
_symmetry.space_group_name_H-M   'P 1'
#
loop_
_entity.id
_entity.type
_entity.pdbx_description
1 polymer ?
#
loop_
_entity_poly.entity_id
_entity_poly.type
_entity_poly.pdbx_seq_one_letter_code
_entity_poly.pdbx_strand_id
1 'polypeptide(L)' 'MVTLAFFMTFTALVLLAGTIDAYLFKISFMEAFSYLLRLQVGTRKWMVVAGLVIGLLSCFVIDFRLAKQKKLKKLGGSSG' A
#
# COMPACT_ATOMS: atom_id res chain seq x y z
N MET A 1 12.33 -1.72 -5.80
CA MET A 1 11.09 -2.48 -6.07
C MET A 1 9.93 -1.57 -5.79
N VAL A 2 9.00 -1.45 -6.73
CA VAL A 2 7.88 -0.50 -6.65
C VAL A 2 6.94 -0.88 -5.50
N THR A 3 6.84 -2.16 -5.21
CA THR A 3 6.09 -2.73 -4.09
C THR A 3 6.55 -2.22 -2.73
N LEU A 4 7.87 -2.07 -2.51
CA LEU A 4 8.43 -1.62 -1.24
C LEU A 4 8.14 -0.13 -1.01
N ALA A 5 8.26 0.68 -2.07
CA ALA A 5 7.87 2.09 -2.03
C ALA A 5 6.38 2.24 -1.71
N PHE A 6 5.51 1.48 -2.39
CA PHE A 6 4.07 1.47 -2.12
C PHE A 6 3.76 1.10 -0.67
N PHE A 7 4.42 0.08 -0.11
CA PHE A 7 4.21 -0.34 1.28
C PHE A 7 4.63 0.75 2.27
N MET A 8 5.76 1.42 2.02
CA MET A 8 6.21 2.57 2.82
C MET A 8 5.22 3.73 2.76
N THR A 9 4.77 4.12 1.56
CA THR A 9 3.83 5.23 1.40
C THR A 9 2.48 4.91 2.05
N PHE A 10 2.00 3.67 1.88
CA PHE A 10 0.77 3.21 2.50
C PHE A 10 0.87 3.23 4.03
N THR A 11 1.97 2.72 4.59
CA THR A 11 2.19 2.73 6.05
C THR A 11 2.24 4.15 6.60
N ALA A 12 2.92 5.07 5.91
CA ALA A 12 2.97 6.47 6.30
C ALA A 12 1.59 7.15 6.26
N LEU A 13 0.79 6.86 5.23
CA LEU A 13 -0.59 7.37 5.12
C LEU A 13 -1.50 6.82 6.22
N VAL A 14 -1.40 5.54 6.56
CA VAL A 14 -2.18 4.93 7.64
C VAL A 14 -1.80 5.51 9.00
N LEU A 15 -0.50 5.71 9.26
CA LEU A 15 -0.03 6.37 10.49
C LEU A 15 -0.53 7.81 10.59
N LEU A 16 -0.46 8.58 9.49
CA LEU A 16 -0.96 9.94 9.45
C LEU A 16 -2.48 9.98 9.68
N ALA A 17 -3.24 9.12 9.01
CA ALA A 17 -4.69 9.00 9.18
C ALA A 17 -5.06 8.62 10.63
N GLY A 18 -4.35 7.65 11.22
CA GLY A 18 -4.53 7.27 12.62
C GLY A 18 -4.20 8.38 13.62
N THR A 19 -3.21 9.22 13.30
CA THR A 19 -2.87 10.41 14.11
C THR A 19 -3.98 11.45 14.05
N ILE A 20 -4.52 11.70 12.85
CA ILE A 20 -5.66 12.62 12.66
C ILE A 20 -6.89 12.09 13.40
N ASP A 21 -7.22 10.80 13.25
CA ASP A 21 -8.36 10.18 13.95
C ASP A 21 -8.20 10.26 15.48
N ALA A 22 -7.01 9.96 16.00
CA ALA A 22 -6.73 10.06 17.44
C ALA A 22 -6.91 11.50 17.96
N TYR A 23 -6.45 12.49 17.19
CA TYR A 23 -6.61 13.91 17.54
C TYR A 23 -8.08 14.37 17.46
N LEU A 24 -8.80 13.95 16.42
CA LEU A 24 -10.18 14.38 16.16
C LEU A 24 -11.18 13.75 17.13
N PHE A 25 -10.98 12.47 17.47
CA PHE A 25 -11.86 11.71 18.36
C PHE A 25 -11.39 11.71 19.82
N LYS A 26 -10.26 12.35 20.16
CA LYS A 26 -9.64 12.37 21.50
C LYS A 26 -9.48 10.98 22.13
N ILE A 27 -9.27 9.97 21.30
CA ILE A 27 -9.04 8.59 21.71
C ILE A 27 -7.54 8.29 21.69
N SER A 28 -7.13 7.30 22.48
CA SER A 28 -5.73 6.88 22.54
C SER A 28 -5.26 6.41 21.15
N PHE A 29 -4.00 6.67 20.79
CA PHE A 29 -3.45 6.31 19.48
C PHE A 29 -3.57 4.81 19.18
N MET A 30 -3.33 3.95 20.17
CA MET A 30 -3.54 2.50 20.07
C MET A 30 -5.00 2.14 19.80
N GLU A 31 -5.93 2.91 20.35
CA GLU A 31 -7.36 2.69 20.20
C GLU A 31 -7.82 3.13 18.81
N ALA A 32 -7.36 4.29 18.33
CA ALA A 32 -7.56 4.75 16.95
C ALA A 32 -6.98 3.74 15.93
N PHE A 33 -5.79 3.21 16.18
CA PHE A 33 -5.16 2.20 15.33
C PHE A 33 -5.95 0.88 15.30
N SER A 34 -6.41 0.42 16.47
CA SER A 34 -7.30 -0.75 16.58
C SER A 34 -8.65 -0.52 15.90
N TYR A 35 -9.16 0.72 15.90
CA TYR A 35 -10.41 1.12 15.28
C TYR A 35 -10.29 1.24 13.75
N LEU A 36 -9.13 1.64 13.26
CA LEU A 36 -8.74 1.62 11.85
C LEU A 36 -8.60 0.18 11.34
N LEU A 37 -8.04 -0.71 12.16
CA LEU A 37 -7.89 -2.15 11.87
C LEU A 37 -9.20 -2.94 12.03
N ARG A 38 -10.12 -2.50 12.90
CA ARG A 38 -11.47 -3.06 13.00
C ARG A 38 -12.28 -2.69 11.75
N LEU A 39 -12.16 -3.58 10.77
CA LEU A 39 -12.93 -3.64 9.54
C LEU A 39 -14.41 -3.89 9.85
N GLN A 40 -15.12 -2.84 10.25
CA GLN A 40 -16.57 -2.91 10.41
C GLN A 40 -17.20 -2.91 9.00
N VAL A 41 -17.95 -3.97 8.70
CA VAL A 41 -18.65 -4.15 7.43
C VAL A 41 -19.71 -3.04 7.27
N GLY A 42 -19.54 -2.13 6.30
CA GLY A 42 -20.49 -1.04 6.03
C GLY A 42 -19.99 0.40 6.26
N THR A 43 -18.81 0.61 6.87
CA THR A 43 -18.23 1.97 6.99
C THR A 43 -17.38 2.33 5.77
N ARG A 44 -17.19 3.63 5.46
CA ARG A 44 -16.30 4.13 4.38
C ARG A 44 -14.86 3.57 4.41
N LYS A 45 -14.46 2.94 5.52
CA LYS A 45 -13.20 2.20 5.72
C LYS A 45 -12.93 1.13 4.65
N TRP A 46 -13.97 0.58 4.00
CA TRP A 46 -13.82 -0.36 2.88
C TRP A 46 -13.09 0.23 1.67
N MET A 47 -13.15 1.55 1.46
CA MET A 47 -12.43 2.20 0.36
C MET A 47 -10.91 2.12 0.56
N VAL A 48 -10.44 2.17 1.80
CA VAL A 48 -9.01 2.06 2.13
C VAL A 48 -8.50 0.65 1.80
N VAL A 49 -9.29 -0.37 2.11
CA VAL A 49 -8.96 -1.76 1.82
C VAL A 49 -9.03 -2.06 0.33
N ALA A 50 -10.06 -1.57 -0.37
CA ALA A 50 -10.15 -1.69 -1.81
C ALA A 50 -8.97 -0.99 -2.52
N GLY A 51 -8.62 0.22 -2.08
CA GLY A 51 -7.47 0.96 -2.58
C GLY A 51 -6.14 0.24 -2.32
N LEU A 52 -5.98 -0.36 -1.13
CA LEU A 52 -4.82 -1.20 -0.82
C LEU A 52 -4.72 -2.37 -1.81
N VAL A 53 -5.80 -3.14 -2.00
CA VAL A 53 -5.80 -4.32 -2.89
C VAL A 53 -5.47 -3.92 -4.33
N ILE A 54 -6.09 -2.87 -4.86
CA ILE A 54 -5.85 -2.39 -6.23
C ILE A 54 -4.42 -1.86 -6.40
N GLY A 55 -3.90 -1.13 -5.41
CA GLY A 55 -2.54 -0.61 -5.41
C GLY A 55 -1.48 -1.72 -5.31
N LEU A 56 -1.75 -2.76 -4.51
CA LEU A 56 -0.89 -3.95 -4.38
C LEU A 56 -0.85 -4.73 -5.69
N LEU A 57 -2.02 -4.96 -6.31
CA LEU A 57 -2.11 -5.60 -7.64
C LEU A 57 -1.33 -4.80 -8.69
N SER A 58 -1.49 -3.48 -8.71
CA SER A 58 -0.80 -2.60 -9.66
C SER A 58 0.72 -2.65 -9.48
N CYS A 59 1.21 -2.56 -8.23
CA CYS A 59 2.64 -2.67 -7.95
C CYS A 59 3.19 -4.04 -8.31
N PHE A 60 2.44 -5.12 -8.03
CA PHE A 60 2.85 -6.48 -8.37
C PHE A 60 2.97 -6.65 -9.89
N VAL A 61 1.99 -6.17 -10.67
CA VAL A 61 2.04 -6.19 -12.14
C VAL A 61 3.22 -5.39 -12.67
N ILE A 62 3.49 -4.20 -12.11
CA ILE A 62 4.62 -3.35 -12.51
C ILE A 62 5.95 -4.02 -12.21
N ASP A 63 6.13 -4.59 -11.02
CA ASP A 63 7.37 -5.27 -10.62
C ASP A 63 7.61 -6.53 -11.49
N PHE A 64 6.56 -7.30 -11.79
CA PHE A 64 6.61 -8.42 -12.74
C PHE A 64 6.99 -7.97 -14.16
N ARG A 65 6.43 -6.86 -14.64
CA ARG A 65 6.72 -6.31 -15.97
C ARG A 65 8.16 -5.83 -16.07
N LEU A 66 8.65 -5.14 -15.04
CA LEU A 66 10.05 -4.71 -14.92
C LEU A 66 11.02 -5.89 -14.84
N ALA A 67 10.68 -6.94 -14.10
CA ALA A 67 11.49 -8.16 -14.03
C ALA A 67 11.57 -8.88 -15.39
N LYS A 68 10.45 -8.96 -16.12
CA LYS A 68 10.40 -9.54 -17.46
C LYS A 68 11.21 -8.72 -18.47
N GLN A 69 11.12 -7.39 -18.44
CA GLN A 69 11.92 -6.51 -19.30
C GLN A 69 13.41 -6.56 -18.98
N LYS A 70 13.81 -6.65 -17.70
CA LYS A 70 15.21 -6.84 -17.33
C LYS A 70 15.77 -8.16 -17.86
N LYS A 71 15.01 -9.26 -17.81
CA LYS A 71 15.41 -10.54 -18.43
C LYS A 71 15.57 -10.43 -19.95
N LEU A 72 14.63 -9.76 -20.63
CA LEU A 72 14.68 -9.60 -22.09
C LEU A 72 15.87 -8.73 -22.53
N LYS A 73 16.14 -7.63 -21.81
CA LYS A 73 17.28 -6.73 -22.08
C LYS A 73 18.63 -7.43 -21.83
N LYS A 74 18.69 -8.37 -20.87
CA LYS A 74 19.89 -9.16 -20.58
C LYS A 74 20.16 -10.26 -21.62
N LEU A 75 19.11 -10.75 -22.30
CA LEU A 75 19.21 -11.74 -23.39
C LEU A 75 19.45 -11.09 -24.76
N GLY A 76 18.92 -9.88 -25.01
CA GLY A 76 19.14 -9.13 -26.25
C GLY A 76 20.39 -8.24 -26.26
N GLY A 77 21.14 -8.18 -25.16
CA GLY A 77 22.32 -7.31 -24.98
C GLY A 77 23.67 -8.05 -24.98
N SER A 78 23.71 -9.31 -25.41
CA SER A 78 24.95 -10.11 -25.55
C SER A 78 25.24 -10.45 -27.02
N SER A 79 25.00 -9.49 -27.91
CA SER A 79 25.49 -9.51 -29.29
C SER A 79 25.85 -8.07 -29.64
N GLY A 80 27.07 -7.68 -29.32
CA GLY A 80 27.67 -6.37 -29.50
C GLY A 80 29.05 -6.38 -28.90
#